data_AF-A0A453A5Q0-F1
#
_entry.id   AF-A0A453A5Q0-F1
#
_cell.length_a   1.000
_cell.length_b   1.000
_cell.length_c   1.000
_cell.angle_alpha   90.00
_cell.angle_beta   90.00
_cell.angle_gamma   90.00
#
_symmetry.space_group_name_H-M   'P 1'
#
loop_
_entity.id
_entity.type
_entity.pdbx_description
1 polymer ?
#
loop_
_entity_poly.entity_id
_entity_poly.type
_entity_poly.pdbx_seq_one_letter_code
_entity_poly.pdbx_strand_id
1 'polypeptide(L)'
;MASIELDTKIWEMEKDVKKHEKDVLSASRDYENCKRITQEHKQLVLKAKQHAESVSMITDNLAKEFEKMPTTIEELELAIQDTESEANSMLFLNQNVLQEYQNRQREIESISTKLEDDKAECERCCSEIETTKGKWLPTLRSLVLKINDTFSRNFQEMAVAGEVSLDEHGLDFSQYGILIKVKFRQTGELQVLSAHHQSGGERSVSTILYLVSLQDLTNCPFRVVDEINQGMDPVNERKMFQQLVRAASQLNTPQCFLLTPKLLPDLEYSDACSILNIMNGPWIEKPANAWRGGDSWRSVMGLAGSGN
;
A
#
# COMPACT_ATOMS: atom_id res chain seq x y z
N MET A 1 37.24 33.03 -132.09
CA MET A 1 36.16 32.80 -131.11
C MET A 1 36.60 31.96 -129.92
N ALA A 2 37.44 30.92 -130.09
CA ALA A 2 37.88 30.05 -128.98
C ALA A 2 38.71 30.73 -127.86
N SER A 3 39.43 31.83 -128.14
CA SER A 3 40.25 32.52 -127.12
C SER A 3 39.41 33.27 -126.08
N ILE A 4 38.25 33.82 -126.47
CA ILE A 4 37.41 34.65 -125.60
C ILE A 4 36.65 33.77 -124.60
N GLU A 5 36.21 32.57 -125.00
CA GLU A 5 35.58 31.59 -124.11
C GLU A 5 36.54 31.00 -123.08
N LEU A 6 37.82 30.85 -123.43
CA LEU A 6 38.85 30.40 -122.50
C LEU A 6 39.15 31.47 -121.45
N ASP A 7 39.26 32.74 -121.87
CA ASP A 7 39.51 33.85 -120.95
C ASP A 7 38.34 34.11 -119.99
N THR A 8 37.08 33.98 -120.43
CA THR A 8 35.92 34.07 -119.53
C THR A 8 35.87 32.93 -118.52
N LYS A 9 36.24 31.70 -118.93
CA LYS A 9 36.30 30.55 -118.01
C LYS A 9 37.42 30.69 -116.98
N ILE A 10 38.57 31.22 -117.38
CA ILE A 10 39.68 31.54 -116.48
C ILE A 10 39.23 32.59 -115.45
N TRP A 11 38.55 33.65 -115.90
CA TRP A 11 38.05 34.70 -115.00
C TRP A 11 36.97 34.21 -114.01
N GLU A 12 36.05 33.33 -114.46
CA GLU A 12 35.07 32.69 -113.57
C GLU A 12 35.74 31.79 -112.53
N MET A 13 36.72 30.98 -112.97
CA MET A 13 37.51 30.13 -112.05
C MET A 13 38.31 30.96 -111.05
N GLU A 14 38.93 32.08 -111.46
CA GLU A 14 39.64 32.99 -110.54
C GLU A 14 38.69 33.64 -109.53
N LYS A 15 37.46 33.98 -109.95
CA LYS A 15 36.44 34.53 -109.07
C LYS A 15 35.94 33.50 -108.05
N ASP A 16 35.76 32.25 -108.47
CA ASP A 16 35.38 31.15 -107.59
C ASP A 16 36.50 30.77 -106.62
N VAL A 17 37.76 30.79 -107.06
CA VAL A 17 38.93 30.61 -106.17
C VAL A 17 38.97 31.71 -105.11
N LYS A 18 38.81 32.99 -105.48
CA LYS A 18 38.76 34.09 -104.51
C LYS A 18 37.58 33.99 -103.55
N LYS A 19 36.43 33.49 -104.01
CA LYS A 19 35.26 33.25 -103.16
C LYS A 19 35.54 32.13 -102.16
N HIS A 20 36.10 31.01 -102.61
CA HIS A 20 36.50 29.91 -101.74
C HIS A 20 37.60 30.29 -100.76
N GLU A 21 38.58 31.09 -101.15
CA GLU A 21 39.59 31.64 -100.23
C GLU A 21 38.94 32.48 -99.13
N LYS A 22 37.96 33.32 -99.48
CA LYS A 22 37.23 34.14 -98.50
C LYS A 22 36.38 33.28 -97.56
N ASP A 23 35.72 32.25 -98.08
CA ASP A 23 34.89 31.32 -97.30
C ASP A 23 35.77 30.46 -96.35
N VAL A 24 36.96 30.03 -96.81
CA VAL A 24 37.95 29.33 -95.97
C VAL A 24 38.49 30.25 -94.87
N LEU A 25 38.75 31.52 -95.18
CA LEU A 25 39.17 32.52 -94.19
C LEU A 25 38.08 32.79 -93.14
N SER A 26 36.81 32.92 -93.54
CA SER A 26 35.71 33.08 -92.58
C SER A 26 35.50 31.83 -91.74
N ALA A 27 35.51 30.64 -92.35
CA ALA A 27 35.35 29.38 -91.63
C ALA A 27 36.50 29.12 -90.64
N SER A 28 37.73 29.48 -91.01
CA SER A 28 38.90 29.40 -90.12
C SER A 28 38.73 30.32 -88.90
N ARG A 29 38.24 31.55 -89.12
CA ARG A 29 37.99 32.53 -88.06
C ARG A 29 36.87 32.08 -87.11
N ASP A 30 35.80 31.50 -87.66
CA ASP A 30 34.69 30.95 -86.88
C ASP A 30 35.14 29.72 -86.09
N TYR A 31 35.96 28.84 -86.68
CA TYR A 31 36.56 27.71 -85.98
C TYR A 31 37.42 28.18 -84.81
N GLU A 32 38.25 29.21 -84.99
CA GLU A 32 39.11 29.73 -83.95
C GLU A 32 38.31 30.41 -82.82
N ASN A 33 37.20 31.07 -83.15
CA ASN A 33 36.29 31.64 -82.17
C ASN A 33 35.51 30.56 -81.39
N CYS A 34 34.98 29.54 -82.08
CA CYS A 34 34.35 28.39 -81.44
C CYS A 34 35.35 27.64 -80.54
N LYS A 35 36.60 27.50 -80.98
CA LYS A 35 37.67 26.91 -80.17
C LYS A 35 37.95 27.71 -78.90
N ARG A 36 38.00 29.05 -79.00
CA ARG A 36 38.16 29.93 -77.83
C ARG A 36 36.99 29.81 -76.85
N ILE A 37 35.76 29.90 -77.34
CA ILE A 37 34.54 29.76 -76.53
C ILE A 37 34.49 28.39 -75.85
N THR A 38 34.83 27.31 -76.58
CA THR A 38 34.92 25.96 -76.00
C THR A 38 35.98 25.89 -74.91
N GLN A 39 37.13 26.54 -75.09
CA GLN A 39 38.19 26.59 -74.10
C GLN A 39 37.75 27.35 -72.84
N GLU A 40 37.05 28.47 -72.99
CA GLU A 40 36.50 29.28 -71.90
C GLU A 40 35.45 28.50 -71.09
N HIS A 41 34.48 27.89 -71.76
CA HIS A 41 33.49 27.04 -71.08
C HIS A 41 34.14 25.82 -70.42
N LYS A 42 35.16 25.22 -71.04
CA LYS A 42 35.91 24.12 -70.42
C LYS A 42 36.59 24.55 -69.13
N GLN A 43 37.16 25.76 -69.09
CA GLN A 43 37.75 26.31 -67.86
C GLN A 43 36.70 26.62 -66.79
N LEU A 44 35.54 27.16 -67.18
CA LEU A 44 34.42 27.42 -66.26
C LEU A 44 33.90 26.13 -65.64
N VAL A 45 33.70 25.07 -66.44
CA VAL A 45 33.28 23.75 -65.96
C VAL A 45 34.32 23.16 -64.99
N LEU A 46 35.60 23.33 -65.28
CA LEU A 46 36.67 22.85 -64.40
C LEU A 46 36.67 23.58 -63.04
N LYS A 47 36.50 24.91 -63.05
CA LYS A 47 36.38 25.71 -61.83
C LYS A 47 35.12 25.36 -61.04
N ALA A 48 33.98 25.21 -61.71
CA ALA A 48 32.73 24.80 -61.09
C ALA A 48 32.83 23.41 -60.47
N LYS A 49 33.47 22.45 -61.17
CA LYS A 49 33.74 21.11 -60.66
C LYS A 49 34.63 21.13 -59.42
N GLN A 50 35.75 21.87 -59.46
CA GLN A 50 36.65 22.01 -58.31
C GLN A 50 35.94 22.64 -57.10
N HIS A 51 35.08 23.63 -57.35
CA HIS A 51 34.29 24.25 -56.29
C HIS A 51 33.28 23.26 -55.69
N ALA A 52 32.53 22.52 -56.52
CA ALA A 52 31.59 21.51 -56.05
C ALA A 52 32.28 20.41 -55.22
N GLU A 53 33.43 19.91 -55.70
CA GLU A 53 34.22 18.89 -54.98
C GLU A 53 34.79 19.41 -53.65
N SER A 54 35.05 20.72 -53.53
CA SER A 54 35.49 21.35 -52.28
C SER A 54 34.36 21.51 -51.23
N VAL A 55 33.11 21.63 -51.69
CA VAL A 55 31.93 21.77 -50.82
C VAL A 55 31.45 20.40 -50.33
N SER A 56 31.48 19.38 -51.19
CA SER A 56 31.18 18.00 -50.79
C SER A 56 31.93 16.97 -51.63
N MET A 57 32.59 16.00 -50.99
CA MET A 57 33.14 14.85 -51.71
C MET A 57 32.01 13.92 -52.16
N ILE A 58 31.94 13.66 -53.47
CA ILE A 58 30.98 12.72 -54.05
C ILE A 58 31.41 11.30 -53.64
N THR A 59 30.72 10.73 -52.65
CA THR A 59 30.81 9.31 -52.33
C THR A 59 30.04 8.49 -53.37
N ASP A 60 30.37 7.20 -53.52
CA ASP A 60 29.71 6.30 -54.49
C ASP A 60 28.18 6.24 -54.35
N ASN A 61 27.66 6.55 -53.15
CA ASN A 61 26.23 6.62 -52.90
C ASN A 61 25.61 7.93 -53.43
N LEU A 62 26.31 9.06 -53.28
CA LEU A 62 25.88 10.34 -53.84
C LEU A 62 25.89 10.32 -55.36
N ALA A 63 26.89 9.68 -55.98
CA ALA A 63 26.98 9.56 -57.44
C ALA A 63 25.72 8.91 -58.06
N LYS A 64 25.18 7.87 -57.43
CA LYS A 64 23.96 7.18 -57.87
C LYS A 64 22.68 8.01 -57.70
N GLU A 65 22.66 8.91 -56.72
CA GLU A 65 21.53 9.82 -56.50
C GLU A 65 21.58 11.01 -57.47
N PHE A 66 22.78 11.51 -57.79
CA PHE A 66 22.96 12.54 -58.83
C PHE A 66 22.53 12.07 -60.22
N GLU A 67 22.67 10.78 -60.55
CA GLU A 67 22.15 10.22 -61.82
C GLU A 67 20.62 10.25 -61.92
N LYS A 68 19.91 10.28 -60.78
CA LYS A 68 18.45 10.36 -60.74
C LYS A 68 17.93 11.80 -60.73
N MET A 69 18.82 12.78 -60.58
CA MET A 69 18.44 14.19 -60.50
C MET A 69 18.17 14.77 -61.89
N PRO A 70 17.32 15.82 -61.96
CA PRO A 70 17.04 16.51 -63.21
C PRO A 70 18.30 17.08 -63.85
N THR A 71 18.39 17.01 -65.18
CA THR A 71 19.58 17.45 -65.93
C THR A 71 19.58 18.95 -66.24
N THR A 72 18.49 19.66 -65.93
CA THR A 72 18.35 21.09 -66.21
C THR A 72 18.43 21.93 -64.93
N ILE A 73 19.00 23.13 -65.05
CA ILE A 73 19.20 24.04 -63.92
C ILE A 73 17.85 24.48 -63.33
N GLU A 74 16.86 24.73 -64.19
CA GLU A 74 15.52 25.17 -63.77
C GLU A 74 14.78 24.11 -62.95
N GLU A 75 14.87 22.84 -63.34
CA GLU A 75 14.27 21.73 -62.58
C GLU A 75 14.99 21.49 -61.24
N LEU A 76 16.31 21.73 -61.18
CA LEU A 76 17.08 21.65 -59.94
C LEU A 76 16.72 22.79 -58.97
N GLU A 77 16.55 24.02 -59.47
CA GLU A 77 16.11 25.14 -58.64
C GLU A 77 14.70 24.92 -58.09
N LEU A 78 13.78 24.38 -58.90
CA LEU A 78 12.45 23.98 -58.44
C LEU A 78 12.52 22.88 -57.38
N ALA A 79 13.35 21.85 -57.58
CA ALA A 79 13.52 20.78 -56.59
C ALA A 79 14.12 21.29 -55.28
N ILE A 80 15.07 22.23 -55.33
CA ILE A 80 15.62 22.90 -54.15
C ILE A 80 14.51 23.68 -53.44
N GLN A 81 13.73 24.47 -54.17
CA GLN A 81 12.64 25.25 -53.61
C GLN A 81 11.56 24.38 -52.96
N ASP A 82 11.18 23.27 -53.61
CA ASP A 82 10.23 22.30 -53.06
C ASP A 82 10.77 21.66 -51.78
N THR A 83 12.04 21.23 -51.79
CA THR A 83 12.70 20.63 -50.61
C THR A 83 12.84 21.64 -49.47
N GLU A 84 13.17 22.90 -49.78
CA GLU A 84 13.22 23.99 -48.81
C GLU A 84 11.84 24.30 -48.25
N SER A 85 10.79 24.26 -49.08
CA SER A 85 9.41 24.47 -48.64
C SER A 85 8.94 23.33 -47.72
N GLU A 86 9.29 22.08 -48.04
CA GLU A 86 8.99 20.91 -47.23
C GLU A 86 9.73 20.98 -45.89
N ALA A 87 11.03 21.30 -45.91
CA ALA A 87 11.83 21.50 -44.71
C ALA A 87 11.28 22.64 -43.83
N ASN A 88 10.90 23.76 -44.43
CA ASN A 88 10.31 24.90 -43.72
C ASN A 88 8.90 24.57 -43.17
N SER A 89 8.14 23.70 -43.84
CA SER A 89 6.85 23.21 -43.33
C SER A 89 7.03 22.29 -42.11
N MET A 90 8.12 21.52 -42.05
CA MET A 90 8.51 20.73 -40.88
C MET A 90 9.12 21.58 -39.76
N LEU A 91 9.70 22.74 -40.08
CA LEU A 91 10.37 23.65 -39.15
C LEU A 91 9.41 24.44 -38.24
N PHE A 92 8.14 24.05 -38.12
CA PHE A 92 7.29 24.44 -36.98
C PHE A 92 7.50 23.50 -35.79
N LEU A 93 8.76 23.24 -35.44
CA LEU A 93 9.13 22.70 -34.13
C LEU A 93 8.91 23.81 -33.11
N ASN A 94 7.70 23.90 -32.56
CA ASN A 94 7.46 24.70 -31.37
C ASN A 94 8.44 24.20 -30.30
N GLN A 95 9.51 24.97 -30.02
CA GLN A 95 10.59 24.58 -29.11
C GLN A 95 10.07 24.21 -27.73
N ASN A 96 8.88 24.74 -27.36
CA ASN A 96 8.17 24.38 -26.15
C ASN A 96 7.73 22.91 -26.12
N VAL A 97 7.41 22.28 -27.26
CA VAL A 97 7.02 20.86 -27.34
C VAL A 97 8.19 19.95 -27.00
N LEU A 98 9.40 20.28 -27.48
CA LEU A 98 10.60 19.52 -27.14
C LEU A 98 10.96 19.68 -25.66
N GLN A 99 10.88 20.90 -25.13
CA GLN A 99 11.09 21.16 -23.71
C GLN A 99 10.04 20.46 -22.84
N GLU A 100 8.77 20.47 -23.26
CA GLU A 100 7.68 19.81 -22.55
C GLU A 100 7.86 18.29 -22.56
N TYR A 101 8.27 17.71 -23.69
CA TYR A 101 8.61 16.29 -23.78
C TYR A 101 9.75 15.93 -22.80
N GLN A 102 10.84 16.70 -22.79
CA GLN A 102 11.97 16.49 -21.89
C GLN A 102 11.57 16.66 -20.41
N ASN A 103 10.70 17.63 -20.11
CA ASN A 103 10.16 17.84 -18.75
C ASN A 103 9.30 16.66 -18.32
N ARG A 104 8.37 16.21 -19.17
CA ARG A 104 7.53 15.04 -18.91
C ARG A 104 8.35 13.77 -18.74
N GLN A 105 9.42 13.59 -19.52
CA GLN A 105 10.31 12.45 -19.37
C GLN A 105 10.98 12.43 -17.98
N ARG A 106 11.49 13.57 -17.52
CA ARG A 106 12.06 13.71 -16.16
C ARG A 106 11.01 13.50 -15.06
N GLU A 107 9.80 13.99 -15.28
CA GLU A 107 8.69 13.84 -14.33
C GLU A 107 8.25 12.37 -14.21
N ILE A 108 8.12 11.66 -15.34
CA ILE A 108 7.82 10.23 -15.38
C ILE A 108 8.91 9.43 -14.65
N GLU A 109 10.18 9.75 -14.89
CA GLU A 109 11.30 9.09 -14.22
C GLU A 109 11.25 9.33 -12.70
N SER A 110 11.03 10.57 -12.26
CA SER A 110 10.87 10.93 -10.84
C SER A 110 9.70 10.19 -10.18
N ILE A 111 8.54 10.13 -10.83
CA ILE A 111 7.35 9.42 -10.32
C ILE A 111 7.58 7.91 -10.30
N SER A 112 8.25 7.36 -11.31
CA SER A 112 8.57 5.93 -11.38
C SER A 112 9.50 5.52 -10.25
N THR A 113 10.54 6.31 -9.95
CA THR A 113 11.42 6.07 -8.81
C THR A 113 10.66 6.14 -7.49
N LYS A 114 9.83 7.18 -7.29
CA LYS A 114 9.00 7.28 -6.07
C LYS A 114 8.06 6.09 -5.91
N LEU A 115 7.46 5.61 -7.00
CA LEU A 115 6.59 4.44 -6.97
C LEU A 115 7.35 3.17 -6.57
N GLU A 116 8.60 3.02 -7.01
CA GLU A 116 9.46 1.91 -6.62
C GLU A 116 9.85 1.99 -5.14
N ASP A 117 10.21 3.18 -4.67
CA ASP A 117 10.50 3.45 -3.25
C ASP A 117 9.27 3.17 -2.36
N ASP A 118 8.08 3.68 -2.73
CA ASP A 118 6.84 3.48 -2.00
C ASP A 118 6.42 1.99 -1.97
N LYS A 119 6.67 1.25 -3.05
CA LYS A 119 6.43 -0.21 -3.10
C LYS A 119 7.37 -0.95 -2.15
N ALA A 120 8.67 -0.64 -2.20
CA ALA A 120 9.65 -1.24 -1.30
C ALA A 120 9.32 -0.95 0.17
N GLU A 121 8.86 0.26 0.47
CA GLU A 121 8.44 0.67 1.80
C GLU A 121 7.15 -0.06 2.25
N CYS A 122 6.19 -0.24 1.35
CA CYS A 122 4.98 -1.01 1.62
C CYS A 122 5.30 -2.49 1.91
N GLU A 123 6.20 -3.10 1.13
CA GLU A 123 6.67 -4.47 1.36
C GLU A 123 7.40 -4.63 2.70
N ARG A 124 8.22 -3.64 3.05
CA ARG A 124 8.88 -3.58 4.37
C ARG A 124 7.86 -3.50 5.50
N CYS A 125 6.90 -2.59 5.42
CA CYS A 125 5.83 -2.45 6.41
C CYS A 125 4.99 -3.73 6.54
N CYS A 126 4.61 -4.36 5.43
CA CYS A 126 3.88 -5.63 5.43
C CYS A 126 4.67 -6.73 6.14
N SER A 127 5.97 -6.81 5.88
CA SER A 127 6.86 -7.80 6.50
C SER A 127 7.00 -7.57 8.01
N GLU A 128 7.05 -6.32 8.46
CA GLU A 128 7.08 -5.96 9.88
C GLU A 128 5.78 -6.30 10.60
N ILE A 129 4.62 -6.09 9.95
CA ILE A 129 3.30 -6.48 10.46
C ILE A 129 3.25 -7.99 10.65
N GLU A 130 3.63 -8.78 9.65
CA GLU A 130 3.61 -10.24 9.75
C GLU A 130 4.61 -10.78 10.78
N THR A 131 5.80 -10.18 10.88
CA THR A 131 6.78 -10.54 11.92
C THR A 131 6.25 -10.26 13.33
N THR A 132 5.60 -9.12 13.51
CA THR A 132 5.01 -8.72 14.80
C THR A 132 3.83 -9.62 15.16
N LYS A 133 2.92 -9.86 14.20
CA LYS A 133 1.79 -10.77 14.32
C LYS A 133 2.23 -12.19 14.66
N GLY A 134 3.31 -12.67 14.03
CA GLY A 134 3.90 -13.99 14.29
C GLY A 134 4.38 -14.18 15.73
N LYS A 135 4.73 -13.11 16.45
CA LYS A 135 5.10 -13.15 17.88
C LYS A 135 3.91 -12.90 18.80
N TRP A 136 3.08 -11.93 18.45
CA TRP A 136 1.94 -11.49 19.26
C TRP A 136 0.80 -12.51 19.27
N LEU A 137 0.37 -13.01 18.11
CA LEU A 137 -0.81 -13.85 17.98
C LEU A 137 -0.68 -15.19 18.74
N PRO A 138 0.46 -15.91 18.71
CA PRO A 138 0.63 -17.11 19.52
C PRO A 138 0.60 -16.82 21.02
N THR A 139 1.17 -15.68 21.44
CA THR A 139 1.14 -15.25 22.85
C THR A 139 -0.29 -14.97 23.29
N LEU A 140 -1.06 -14.25 22.47
CA LEU A 140 -2.48 -13.98 22.72
C LEU A 140 -3.30 -15.27 22.79
N ARG A 141 -3.13 -16.19 21.82
CA ARG A 141 -3.79 -17.51 21.83
C ARG A 141 -3.47 -18.29 23.10
N SER A 142 -2.20 -18.30 23.54
CA SER A 142 -1.80 -18.96 24.78
C SER A 142 -2.49 -18.35 26.01
N LEU A 143 -2.63 -17.03 26.07
CA LEU A 143 -3.37 -16.36 27.14
C LEU A 143 -4.85 -16.73 27.12
N VAL A 144 -5.50 -16.69 25.95
CA VAL A 144 -6.91 -17.05 25.81
C VAL A 144 -7.15 -18.51 26.17
N LEU A 145 -6.25 -19.41 25.81
CA LEU A 145 -6.32 -20.82 26.22
C LEU A 145 -6.25 -20.98 27.74
N LYS A 146 -5.36 -20.27 28.43
CA LYS A 146 -5.30 -20.27 29.90
C LYS A 146 -6.59 -19.75 30.53
N ILE A 147 -7.17 -18.69 29.97
CA ILE A 147 -8.46 -18.16 30.41
C ILE A 147 -9.55 -19.22 30.22
N ASN A 148 -9.57 -19.86 29.04
CA ASN A 148 -10.54 -20.89 28.71
C ASN A 148 -10.44 -22.09 29.66
N ASP A 149 -9.24 -22.58 29.96
CA ASP A 149 -9.05 -23.74 30.85
C ASP A 149 -9.58 -23.46 32.26
N THR A 150 -9.31 -22.26 32.80
CA THR A 150 -9.87 -21.86 34.10
C THR A 150 -11.38 -21.62 34.01
N PHE A 151 -11.87 -20.99 32.95
CA PHE A 151 -13.29 -20.73 32.75
C PHE A 151 -14.11 -22.02 32.62
N SER A 152 -13.68 -22.94 31.75
CA SER A 152 -14.32 -24.23 31.54
C SER A 152 -14.32 -25.08 32.81
N ARG A 153 -13.23 -25.08 33.58
CA ARG A 153 -13.16 -25.77 34.88
C ARG A 153 -14.19 -25.21 35.86
N ASN A 154 -14.22 -23.89 36.03
CA ASN A 154 -15.16 -23.23 36.94
C ASN A 154 -16.63 -23.46 36.52
N PHE A 155 -16.91 -23.50 35.21
CA PHE A 155 -18.22 -23.82 34.67
C PHE A 155 -18.63 -25.29 34.92
N GLN A 156 -17.69 -26.23 34.73
CA GLN A 156 -17.92 -27.65 34.98
C GLN A 156 -18.27 -27.93 36.44
N GLU A 157 -17.64 -27.25 37.39
CA GLU A 157 -17.98 -27.35 38.82
C GLU A 157 -19.42 -26.90 39.12
N MET A 158 -19.99 -26.04 38.29
CA MET A 158 -21.40 -25.63 38.39
C MET A 158 -22.39 -26.59 37.71
N ALA A 159 -21.89 -27.69 37.14
CA ALA A 159 -22.59 -28.65 36.27
C ALA A 159 -23.08 -28.05 34.94
N VAL A 160 -22.33 -27.07 34.42
CA VAL A 160 -22.61 -26.29 33.22
C VAL A 160 -21.39 -26.37 32.28
N ALA A 161 -21.55 -26.09 30.98
CA ALA A 161 -20.42 -26.00 30.06
C ALA A 161 -20.22 -24.55 29.59
N GLY A 162 -18.97 -24.13 29.48
CA GLY A 162 -18.57 -22.81 29.00
C GLY A 162 -17.23 -22.86 28.29
N GLU A 163 -17.08 -22.03 27.26
CA GLU A 163 -15.90 -21.92 26.42
C GLU A 163 -15.61 -20.44 26.12
N VAL A 164 -14.34 -20.07 26.14
CA VAL A 164 -13.82 -18.77 25.74
C VAL A 164 -12.89 -19.00 24.55
N SER A 165 -13.20 -18.37 23.41
CA SER A 165 -12.40 -18.46 22.20
C SER A 165 -12.02 -17.08 21.68
N LEU A 166 -10.87 -16.97 21.03
CA LEU A 166 -10.48 -15.78 20.30
C LEU A 166 -11.16 -15.79 18.92
N ASP A 167 -11.84 -14.70 18.58
CA ASP A 167 -12.41 -14.48 17.25
C ASP A 167 -11.37 -13.76 16.38
N GLU A 168 -10.79 -14.50 15.44
CA GLU A 168 -9.67 -14.03 14.61
C GLU A 168 -10.14 -13.67 13.21
N HIS A 169 -9.94 -12.42 12.80
CA HIS A 169 -10.35 -11.90 11.48
C HIS A 169 -9.14 -11.56 10.60
N GLY A 170 -8.14 -12.44 10.59
CA GLY A 170 -6.97 -12.30 9.71
C GLY A 170 -6.14 -11.05 10.00
N LEU A 171 -6.15 -10.08 9.10
CA LEU A 171 -5.46 -8.78 9.24
C LEU A 171 -6.37 -7.66 9.74
N ASP A 172 -7.68 -7.89 9.86
CA ASP A 172 -8.59 -6.90 10.41
C ASP A 172 -8.61 -6.98 11.93
N PHE A 173 -7.57 -6.41 12.55
CA PHE A 173 -7.42 -6.37 14.01
C PHE A 173 -8.56 -5.63 14.72
N SER A 174 -9.32 -4.79 14.02
CA SER A 174 -10.46 -4.06 14.60
C SER A 174 -11.65 -4.97 14.90
N GLN A 175 -11.75 -6.10 14.18
CA GLN A 175 -12.80 -7.10 14.37
C GLN A 175 -12.41 -8.19 15.37
N TYR A 176 -11.17 -8.20 15.87
CA TYR A 176 -10.76 -9.20 16.85
C TYR A 176 -11.55 -9.05 18.15
N GLY A 177 -12.01 -10.18 18.68
CA GLY A 177 -12.86 -10.20 19.86
C GLY A 177 -12.69 -11.45 20.69
N ILE A 178 -13.16 -11.39 21.93
CA ILE A 178 -13.29 -12.57 22.78
C ILE A 178 -14.74 -13.05 22.72
N LEU A 179 -14.92 -14.29 22.27
CA LEU A 179 -16.23 -14.95 22.24
C LEU A 179 -16.38 -15.83 23.46
N ILE A 180 -17.37 -15.51 24.28
CA ILE A 180 -17.77 -16.32 25.43
C ILE A 180 -19.00 -17.13 25.00
N LYS A 181 -18.89 -18.45 25.02
CA LYS A 181 -19.98 -19.39 24.74
C LYS A 181 -20.35 -20.16 26.00
N VAL A 182 -21.64 -20.30 26.24
CA VAL A 182 -22.16 -20.93 27.47
C VAL A 182 -23.32 -21.86 27.17
N LYS A 183 -23.47 -22.89 28.00
CA LYS A 183 -24.52 -23.91 27.88
C LYS A 183 -25.05 -24.27 29.27
N PHE A 184 -26.21 -23.70 29.62
CA PHE A 184 -26.90 -23.88 30.91
C PHE A 184 -27.79 -25.12 31.00
N ARG A 185 -28.15 -25.73 29.87
CA ARG A 185 -29.00 -26.94 29.82
C ARG A 185 -28.22 -28.10 29.24
N GLN A 186 -28.34 -29.30 29.82
CA GLN A 186 -27.60 -30.47 29.34
C GLN A 186 -27.92 -30.84 27.88
N THR A 187 -29.15 -30.60 27.43
CA THR A 187 -29.61 -30.85 26.06
C THR A 187 -29.38 -29.70 25.08
N GLY A 188 -28.88 -28.55 25.54
CA GLY A 188 -28.62 -27.38 24.69
C GLY A 188 -27.28 -27.44 23.95
N GLU A 189 -27.06 -26.53 23.02
CA GLU A 189 -25.76 -26.29 22.40
C GLU A 189 -25.02 -25.13 23.10
N LEU A 190 -23.71 -25.02 22.87
CA LEU A 190 -22.92 -23.87 23.29
C LEU A 190 -23.32 -22.64 22.46
N GLN A 191 -23.92 -21.65 23.11
CA GLN A 191 -24.35 -20.43 22.45
C GLN A 191 -23.53 -19.24 22.91
N VAL A 192 -23.26 -18.32 21.99
CA VAL A 192 -22.60 -17.05 22.31
C VAL A 192 -23.42 -16.30 23.36
N LEU A 193 -22.75 -15.81 24.39
CA LEU A 193 -23.35 -15.04 25.45
C LEU A 193 -23.99 -13.77 24.86
N SER A 194 -25.32 -13.76 24.78
CA SER A 194 -26.06 -12.61 24.27
C SER A 194 -27.31 -12.32 25.11
N ALA A 195 -27.77 -11.08 25.05
CA ALA A 195 -28.95 -10.63 25.79
C ALA A 195 -30.26 -11.31 25.33
N HIS A 196 -30.26 -11.92 24.14
CA HIS A 196 -31.47 -12.48 23.52
C HIS A 196 -31.73 -13.94 23.89
N HIS A 197 -30.68 -14.70 24.22
CA HIS A 197 -30.80 -16.13 24.48
C HIS A 197 -30.83 -16.44 25.98
N GLN A 198 -30.06 -15.69 26.78
CA GLN A 198 -29.75 -16.04 28.17
C GLN A 198 -30.51 -15.15 29.15
N SER A 199 -30.94 -15.72 30.28
CA SER A 199 -31.55 -14.95 31.37
C SER A 199 -30.57 -13.93 31.98
N GLY A 200 -31.10 -12.90 32.64
CA GLY A 200 -30.27 -11.91 33.34
C GLY A 200 -29.31 -12.54 34.35
N GLY A 201 -29.78 -13.54 35.10
CA GLY A 201 -28.97 -14.27 36.07
C GLY A 201 -27.85 -15.10 35.44
N GLU A 202 -28.15 -15.84 34.37
CA GLU A 202 -27.14 -16.62 33.62
C GLU A 202 -26.04 -15.73 33.03
N ARG A 203 -26.41 -14.54 32.55
CA ARG A 203 -25.46 -13.54 32.05
C ARG A 203 -24.54 -13.02 33.15
N SER A 204 -25.09 -12.70 34.32
CA SER A 204 -24.29 -12.27 35.47
C SER A 204 -23.32 -13.38 35.89
N VAL A 205 -23.79 -14.62 36.05
CA VAL A 205 -22.95 -15.78 36.40
C VAL A 205 -21.79 -15.93 35.42
N SER A 206 -22.09 -15.93 34.12
CA SER A 206 -21.07 -16.10 33.07
C SER A 206 -20.02 -14.99 33.11
N THR A 207 -20.46 -13.76 33.32
CA THR A 207 -19.57 -12.59 33.41
C THR A 207 -18.66 -12.68 34.62
N ILE A 208 -19.19 -13.06 35.77
CA ILE A 208 -18.41 -13.18 37.02
C ILE A 208 -17.39 -14.30 36.89
N LEU A 209 -17.78 -15.47 36.38
CA LEU A 209 -16.86 -16.59 36.19
C LEU A 209 -15.76 -16.25 35.19
N TYR A 210 -16.07 -15.47 34.15
CA TYR A 210 -15.06 -14.94 33.24
C TYR A 210 -14.08 -14.01 33.97
N LEU A 211 -14.57 -13.08 34.79
CA LEU A 211 -13.72 -12.20 35.62
C LEU A 211 -12.87 -12.98 36.62
N VAL A 212 -13.42 -14.03 37.23
CA VAL A 212 -12.68 -14.96 38.10
C VAL A 212 -11.58 -15.66 37.32
N SER A 213 -11.83 -16.06 36.08
CA SER A 213 -10.83 -16.74 35.23
C SER A 213 -9.68 -15.82 34.79
N LEU A 214 -9.91 -14.51 34.78
CA LEU A 214 -8.86 -13.51 34.57
C LEU A 214 -8.00 -13.26 35.83
N GLN A 215 -8.43 -13.74 37.00
CA GLN A 215 -7.73 -13.44 38.25
C GLN A 215 -6.31 -14.00 38.28
N ASP A 216 -6.11 -15.21 37.74
CA ASP A 216 -4.80 -15.89 37.74
C ASP A 216 -3.79 -15.20 36.81
N LEU A 217 -4.28 -14.40 35.85
CA LEU A 217 -3.46 -13.72 34.85
C LEU A 217 -3.19 -12.25 35.19
N THR A 218 -3.86 -11.71 36.22
CA THR A 218 -3.79 -10.30 36.57
C THR A 218 -3.09 -10.11 37.91
N ASN A 219 -2.00 -9.35 37.90
CA ASN A 219 -1.34 -8.95 39.14
C ASN A 219 -2.04 -7.71 39.70
N CYS A 220 -2.93 -7.90 40.66
CA CYS A 220 -3.57 -6.81 41.40
C CYS A 220 -3.46 -7.09 42.91
N PRO A 221 -3.20 -6.08 43.75
CA PRO A 221 -2.99 -6.31 45.18
C PRO A 221 -4.30 -6.62 45.92
N PHE A 222 -5.42 -6.05 45.47
CA PHE A 222 -6.75 -6.32 46.00
C PHE A 222 -7.82 -6.16 44.92
N ARG A 223 -8.99 -6.75 45.16
CA ARG A 223 -10.18 -6.69 44.31
C ARG A 223 -11.39 -6.32 45.15
N VAL A 224 -12.27 -5.47 44.62
CA VAL A 224 -13.53 -5.11 45.25
C VAL A 224 -14.66 -5.52 44.31
N VAL A 225 -15.62 -6.27 44.84
CA VAL A 225 -16.78 -6.77 44.14
C VAL A 225 -18.01 -6.26 44.88
N ASP A 226 -18.86 -5.48 44.21
CA ASP A 226 -20.03 -4.84 44.82
C ASP A 226 -21.32 -5.29 44.14
N GLU A 227 -22.33 -5.61 44.97
CA GLU A 227 -23.70 -6.01 44.57
C GLU A 227 -23.81 -7.11 43.51
N ILE A 228 -22.78 -7.95 43.40
CA ILE A 228 -22.61 -8.90 42.28
C ILE A 228 -23.65 -10.03 42.26
N ASN A 229 -24.32 -10.26 43.39
CA ASN A 229 -25.32 -11.31 43.59
C ASN A 229 -26.77 -10.80 43.45
N GLN A 230 -26.97 -9.56 42.98
CA GLN A 230 -28.31 -9.03 42.70
C GLN A 230 -28.84 -9.49 41.33
N GLY A 231 -30.15 -9.68 41.20
CA GLY A 231 -30.80 -10.05 39.94
C GLY A 231 -30.64 -11.53 39.52
N MET A 232 -30.18 -12.39 40.43
CA MET A 232 -30.01 -13.83 40.23
C MET A 232 -31.01 -14.64 41.05
N ASP A 233 -31.35 -15.85 40.58
CA ASP A 233 -32.10 -16.81 41.39
C ASP A 233 -31.25 -17.40 42.53
N PRO A 234 -31.85 -17.91 43.62
CA PRO A 234 -31.10 -18.39 44.78
C PRO A 234 -30.11 -19.53 44.49
N VAL A 235 -30.37 -20.34 43.46
CA VAL A 235 -29.54 -21.51 43.11
C VAL A 235 -28.25 -21.04 42.44
N ASN A 236 -28.37 -20.18 41.44
CA ASN A 236 -27.25 -19.59 40.73
C ASN A 236 -26.48 -18.62 41.63
N GLU A 237 -27.17 -17.88 42.50
CA GLU A 237 -26.57 -16.99 43.51
C GLU A 237 -25.61 -17.76 44.41
N ARG A 238 -26.07 -18.88 44.97
CA ARG A 238 -25.25 -19.73 45.84
C ARG A 238 -24.05 -20.32 45.11
N LYS A 239 -24.23 -20.87 43.90
CA LYS A 239 -23.13 -21.48 43.14
C LYS A 239 -22.06 -20.46 42.78
N MET A 240 -22.47 -19.29 42.28
CA MET A 240 -21.54 -18.20 41.94
C MET A 240 -20.74 -17.75 43.16
N PHE A 241 -21.41 -17.55 44.30
CA PHE A 241 -20.74 -17.10 45.51
C PHE A 241 -19.74 -18.15 46.03
N GLN A 242 -20.11 -19.44 46.02
CA GLN A 242 -19.20 -20.52 46.39
C GLN A 242 -17.95 -20.54 45.50
N GLN A 243 -18.11 -20.37 44.19
CA GLN A 243 -16.99 -20.31 43.26
C GLN A 243 -16.11 -19.08 43.49
N LEU A 244 -16.71 -17.91 43.74
CA LEU A 244 -15.97 -16.69 44.04
C LEU A 244 -15.16 -16.81 45.34
N VAL A 245 -15.76 -17.34 46.41
CA VAL A 245 -15.07 -17.55 47.69
C VAL A 245 -13.94 -18.57 47.53
N ARG A 246 -14.18 -19.68 46.82
CA ARG A 246 -13.16 -20.70 46.56
C ARG A 246 -11.97 -20.12 45.79
N ALA A 247 -12.23 -19.40 44.70
CA ALA A 247 -11.18 -18.76 43.91
C ALA A 247 -10.40 -17.72 44.71
N ALA A 248 -11.10 -16.87 45.50
CA ALA A 248 -10.45 -15.85 46.31
C ALA A 248 -9.70 -16.39 47.53
N SER A 249 -10.00 -17.62 47.97
CA SER A 249 -9.37 -18.26 49.14
C SER A 249 -8.17 -19.15 48.79
N GLN A 250 -7.73 -19.18 47.53
CA GLN A 250 -6.57 -19.99 47.14
C GLN A 250 -5.26 -19.39 47.66
N LEU A 251 -4.20 -20.20 47.69
CA LEU A 251 -2.88 -19.71 48.10
C LEU A 251 -2.36 -18.71 47.05
N ASN A 252 -1.76 -17.61 47.49
CA ASN A 252 -1.22 -16.53 46.63
C ASN A 252 -2.27 -15.76 45.80
N THR A 253 -3.55 -15.75 46.20
CA THR A 253 -4.54 -14.87 45.58
C THR A 253 -4.59 -13.49 46.24
N PRO A 254 -4.86 -12.42 45.46
CA PRO A 254 -5.09 -11.08 45.99
C PRO A 254 -6.21 -11.01 47.02
N GLN A 255 -6.16 -10.01 47.90
CA GLN A 255 -7.24 -9.76 48.86
C GLN A 255 -8.53 -9.40 48.12
N CYS A 256 -9.63 -10.10 48.40
CA CYS A 256 -10.92 -9.85 47.77
C CYS A 256 -11.92 -9.29 48.80
N PHE A 257 -12.49 -8.13 48.52
CA PHE A 257 -13.59 -7.54 49.27
C PHE A 257 -14.88 -7.79 48.50
N LEU A 258 -15.84 -8.44 49.15
CA LEU A 258 -17.16 -8.68 48.61
C LEU A 258 -18.18 -7.89 49.43
N LEU A 259 -18.79 -6.91 48.79
CA LEU A 259 -19.84 -6.07 49.33
C LEU A 259 -21.17 -6.62 48.83
N THR A 260 -22.00 -7.09 49.77
CA THR A 260 -23.33 -7.60 49.44
C THR A 260 -24.33 -7.26 50.53
N PRO A 261 -25.55 -6.83 50.17
CA PRO A 261 -26.64 -6.67 51.14
C PRO A 261 -27.30 -8.00 51.50
N LYS A 262 -26.98 -9.10 50.79
CA LYS A 262 -27.58 -10.42 50.99
C LYS A 262 -26.55 -11.39 51.56
N LEU A 263 -26.79 -11.84 52.78
CA LEU A 263 -26.10 -13.00 53.34
C LEU A 263 -26.82 -14.27 52.89
N LEU A 264 -26.10 -15.18 52.25
CA LEU A 264 -26.62 -16.49 51.90
C LEU A 264 -26.53 -17.40 53.13
N PRO A 265 -27.67 -17.97 53.60
CA PRO A 265 -27.65 -18.94 54.69
C PRO A 265 -26.89 -20.21 54.25
N ASP A 266 -26.27 -20.90 55.21
CA ASP A 266 -25.56 -22.17 55.03
C ASP A 266 -24.50 -22.15 53.92
N LEU A 267 -23.84 -21.02 53.73
CA LEU A 267 -22.70 -20.93 52.84
C LEU A 267 -21.43 -21.41 53.55
N GLU A 268 -20.65 -22.27 52.88
CA GLU A 268 -19.34 -22.69 53.35
C GLU A 268 -18.32 -21.56 53.13
N TYR A 269 -17.85 -20.99 54.23
CA TYR A 269 -16.75 -20.02 54.23
C TYR A 269 -15.45 -20.72 54.62
N SER A 270 -14.36 -20.40 53.93
CA SER A 270 -13.02 -20.85 54.30
C SER A 270 -12.52 -20.08 55.53
N ASP A 271 -11.52 -20.63 56.24
CA ASP A 271 -10.85 -19.92 57.35
C ASP A 271 -10.12 -18.64 56.89
N ALA A 272 -9.89 -18.49 55.58
CA ALA A 272 -9.33 -17.29 54.98
C ALA A 272 -10.37 -16.18 54.77
N CYS A 273 -11.67 -16.46 54.98
CA CYS A 273 -12.76 -15.51 54.80
C CYS A 273 -13.12 -14.83 56.13
N SER A 274 -13.20 -13.50 56.11
CA SER A 274 -13.71 -12.70 57.24
C SER A 274 -15.01 -12.01 56.83
N ILE A 275 -16.06 -12.21 57.64
CA ILE A 275 -17.38 -11.60 57.40
C ILE A 275 -17.50 -10.35 58.27
N LEU A 276 -17.70 -9.20 57.64
CA LEU A 276 -17.93 -7.93 58.31
C LEU A 276 -19.39 -7.51 58.14
N ASN A 277 -20.15 -7.55 59.23
CA ASN A 277 -21.54 -7.10 59.24
C ASN A 277 -21.60 -5.62 59.61
N ILE A 278 -21.98 -4.78 58.64
CA ILE A 278 -22.15 -3.34 58.85
C ILE A 278 -23.56 -3.09 59.39
N MET A 279 -23.65 -2.68 60.66
CA MET A 279 -24.92 -2.36 61.32
C MET A 279 -25.05 -0.84 61.46
N ASN A 280 -26.13 -0.26 60.94
CA ASN A 280 -26.45 1.15 61.10
C ASN A 280 -27.87 1.30 61.67
N GLY A 281 -28.04 2.14 62.69
CA GLY A 281 -29.35 2.41 63.28
C GLY A 281 -29.29 3.21 64.59
N PRO A 282 -30.42 3.79 65.02
CA PRO A 282 -30.49 4.69 66.18
C PRO A 282 -30.12 4.03 67.52
N TRP A 283 -30.02 2.69 67.58
CA TRP A 283 -29.70 1.93 68.79
C TRP A 283 -28.30 1.29 68.75
N ILE A 284 -27.43 1.69 67.81
CA ILE A 284 -26.13 1.07 67.58
C ILE A 284 -25.13 1.26 68.73
N GLU A 285 -25.31 2.28 69.58
CA GLU A 285 -24.39 2.58 70.69
C GLU A 285 -24.25 1.42 71.68
N LYS A 286 -25.33 0.70 71.99
CA LYS A 286 -25.31 -0.42 72.94
C LYS A 286 -24.51 -1.62 72.39
N PRO A 287 -24.80 -2.13 71.16
CA PRO A 287 -23.95 -3.15 70.52
C PRO A 287 -22.52 -2.68 70.29
N ALA A 288 -22.31 -1.44 69.82
CA ALA A 288 -20.97 -0.92 69.54
C ALA A 288 -20.09 -0.89 70.79
N ASN A 289 -20.67 -0.57 71.96
CA ASN A 289 -19.94 -0.63 73.23
C ASN A 289 -19.51 -2.05 73.61
N ALA A 290 -20.33 -3.06 73.34
CA ALA A 290 -19.97 -4.46 73.55
C ALA A 290 -18.86 -4.95 72.60
N TRP A 291 -18.65 -4.26 71.47
CA TRP A 291 -17.69 -4.63 70.42
C TRP A 291 -16.41 -3.78 70.43
N ARG A 292 -16.25 -2.83 71.37
CA ARG A 292 -15.04 -1.97 71.46
C ARG A 292 -13.73 -2.75 71.61
N GLY A 293 -13.78 -3.99 72.09
CA GLY A 293 -12.61 -4.86 72.26
C GLY A 293 -12.09 -5.51 70.98
N GLY A 294 -12.84 -5.46 69.87
CA GLY A 294 -12.45 -6.10 68.61
C GLY A 294 -12.60 -7.63 68.58
N ASP A 295 -13.31 -8.20 69.56
CA ASP A 295 -13.52 -9.64 69.65
C ASP A 295 -14.46 -10.17 68.56
N SER A 296 -14.18 -11.38 68.07
CA SER A 296 -15.06 -12.05 67.10
C SER A 296 -16.43 -12.36 67.71
N TRP A 297 -17.50 -12.38 66.90
CA TRP A 297 -18.86 -12.76 67.36
C TRP A 297 -18.89 -14.13 68.06
N ARG A 298 -18.03 -15.07 67.66
CA ARG A 298 -17.86 -16.36 68.36
C ARG A 298 -17.39 -16.18 69.81
N SER A 299 -16.44 -15.26 70.05
CA SER A 299 -15.93 -14.95 71.38
C SER A 299 -16.99 -14.25 72.24
N VAL A 300 -17.73 -13.31 71.66
CA VAL A 300 -18.80 -12.56 72.35
C VAL A 300 -20.00 -13.46 72.70
N MET A 301 -20.40 -14.37 71.81
CA MET A 301 -21.49 -15.33 72.07
C MET A 301 -21.06 -16.51 72.95
N GLY A 302 -19.77 -16.88 72.94
CA GLY A 302 -19.21 -17.86 73.89
C GLY A 302 -19.29 -17.39 75.34
N LEU A 303 -19.24 -16.07 75.58
CA LEU A 303 -19.47 -15.47 76.89
C LEU A 303 -20.96 -15.45 77.31
N ALA A 304 -21.90 -15.57 76.35
CA ALA A 304 -23.34 -15.61 76.63
C ALA A 304 -23.87 -17.04 76.85
N GLY A 305 -23.06 -18.09 76.60
CA GLY A 305 -23.47 -19.50 76.70
C GLY A 305 -23.16 -20.19 78.03
N SER A 306 -22.76 -19.45 79.08
CA SER A 306 -22.55 -20.02 80.42
C SER A 306 -23.34 -19.22 81.46
N GLY A 307 -24.64 -19.50 81.56
CA GLY A 307 -25.51 -18.88 82.55
C GLY A 307 -26.98 -19.22 82.33
N ASN A 308 -27.38 -20.33 82.97
CA ASN A 308 -28.71 -20.97 83.08
C ASN A 308 -29.13 -21.91 81.95
#